data_AF-A0A0A2K8K6-F1
#
_entry.id   AF-A0A0A2K8K6-F1
#
_cell.length_a   1.000
_cell.length_b   1.000
_cell.length_c   1.000
_cell.angle_alpha   90.00
_cell.angle_beta   90.00
_cell.angle_gamma   90.00
#
_symmetry.space_group_name_H-M   'P 1'
#
loop_
_entity.id
_entity.type
_entity.pdbx_description
1 polymer ?
#
loop_
_entity_poly.entity_id
_entity_poly.type
_entity_poly.pdbx_seq_one_letter_code
_entity_poly.pdbx_strand_id
1 'polypeptide(L)'
;MQITKIALFLFAAMGAVASPIEAEAESGINARAENGANVLYTGQCFKKDNICKYKVNGKQNIAKCPSAANKRCEKDKNKCTFDSYDRKVTCDFRK
;
A
#
# COMPACT_ATOMS: atom_id res chain seq x y z
N MET A 1 -8.65 61.02 6.95
CA MET A 1 -9.69 60.01 6.67
C MET A 1 -9.01 58.66 6.57
N GLN A 2 -9.46 57.71 7.41
CA GLN A 2 -9.60 56.26 7.18
C GLN A 2 -8.37 55.55 6.58
N ILE A 3 -7.84 54.47 7.16
CA ILE A 3 -8.41 53.14 6.99
C ILE A 3 -8.14 52.27 8.23
N THR A 4 -9.23 51.87 8.88
CA THR A 4 -9.33 50.76 9.82
C THR A 4 -8.91 49.45 9.14
N LYS A 5 -7.97 48.70 9.71
CA LYS A 5 -7.71 47.30 9.32
C LYS A 5 -7.56 46.45 10.58
N ILE A 6 -8.67 45.88 11.01
CA ILE A 6 -8.76 44.86 12.06
C ILE A 6 -8.09 43.60 11.49
N ALA A 7 -6.96 43.18 12.07
CA ALA A 7 -6.34 41.91 11.74
C ALA A 7 -7.11 40.78 12.47
N LEU A 8 -7.90 40.03 11.71
CA LEU A 8 -8.58 38.81 12.17
C LEU A 8 -7.53 37.72 12.41
N PHE A 9 -7.30 37.34 13.67
CA PHE A 9 -6.63 36.10 14.02
C PHE A 9 -7.65 34.95 13.94
N LEU A 10 -7.56 34.14 12.89
CA LEU A 10 -8.29 32.87 12.77
C LEU A 10 -7.46 31.78 13.46
N PHE A 11 -7.86 31.41 14.68
CA PHE A 11 -7.34 30.21 15.35
C PHE A 11 -7.75 28.98 14.55
N ALA A 12 -6.77 28.22 14.07
CA ALA A 12 -6.96 26.92 13.44
C ALA A 12 -7.39 25.91 14.52
N ALA A 13 -8.69 25.58 14.54
CA ALA A 13 -9.17 24.43 15.29
C ALA A 13 -8.85 23.16 14.49
N MET A 14 -7.73 22.52 14.82
CA MET A 14 -7.44 21.15 14.38
C MET A 14 -8.36 20.20 15.16
N GLY A 15 -9.50 19.85 14.57
CA GLY A 15 -10.32 18.75 15.04
C GLY A 15 -9.60 17.43 14.80
N ALA A 16 -8.99 16.86 15.83
CA ALA A 16 -8.57 15.48 15.83
C ALA A 16 -9.82 14.59 15.96
N VAL A 17 -10.37 14.14 14.83
CA VAL A 17 -11.28 12.99 14.83
C VAL A 17 -10.43 11.73 14.89
N ALA A 18 -10.09 11.31 16.11
CA ALA A 18 -9.63 9.95 16.35
C ALA A 18 -10.87 9.04 16.36
N SER A 19 -11.34 8.65 15.17
CA SER A 19 -12.21 7.49 15.05
C SER A 19 -11.32 6.24 15.10
N PRO A 20 -11.47 5.35 16.11
CA PRO A 20 -10.85 4.04 16.03
C PRO A 20 -11.54 3.29 14.90
N ILE A 21 -10.85 3.15 13.78
CA ILE A 21 -11.20 2.10 12.82
C ILE A 21 -10.59 0.87 13.46
N GLU A 22 -11.43 0.05 14.11
CA GLU A 22 -11.13 -1.37 14.27
C GLU A 22 -10.83 -1.89 12.86
N ALA A 23 -9.54 -1.97 12.53
CA ALA A 23 -9.08 -2.64 11.33
C ALA A 23 -9.15 -4.13 11.60
N GLU A 24 -10.38 -4.64 11.63
CA GLU A 24 -10.66 -6.02 11.33
C GLU A 24 -10.01 -6.33 9.98
N ALA A 25 -8.96 -7.14 10.07
CA ALA A 25 -8.18 -7.61 8.95
C ALA A 25 -9.04 -8.57 8.12
N GLU A 26 -9.92 -8.03 7.28
CA GLU A 26 -10.66 -8.81 6.32
C GLU A 26 -10.58 -8.17 4.92
N SER A 27 -9.68 -8.76 4.13
CA SER A 27 -9.92 -9.08 2.72
C SER A 27 -10.49 -7.99 1.80
N GLY A 28 -9.57 -7.26 1.14
CA GLY A 28 -9.83 -6.75 -0.21
C GLY A 28 -10.10 -5.26 -0.29
N ILE A 29 -9.04 -4.46 -0.34
CA ILE A 29 -9.12 -3.08 -0.82
C ILE A 29 -9.32 -3.16 -2.35
N ASN A 30 -10.57 -3.34 -2.77
CA ASN A 30 -11.06 -3.05 -4.11
C ASN A 30 -11.41 -1.56 -4.16
N ALA A 31 -10.44 -0.71 -4.50
CA ALA A 31 -10.72 0.69 -4.80
C ALA A 31 -9.76 1.22 -5.87
N ARG A 32 -10.04 0.90 -7.14
CA ARG A 32 -9.91 1.89 -8.22
C ARG A 32 -10.76 1.51 -9.43
N ALA A 33 -11.97 2.06 -9.47
CA ALA A 33 -12.58 2.44 -10.74
C ALA A 33 -11.79 3.63 -11.32
N GLU A 34 -11.82 3.74 -12.64
CA GLU A 34 -11.41 4.90 -13.47
C GLU A 34 -9.99 4.82 -14.08
N ASN A 35 -9.92 4.02 -15.16
CA ASN A 35 -9.38 4.40 -16.48
C ASN A 35 -7.85 4.39 -16.74
N GLY A 36 -7.21 3.25 -16.46
CA GLY A 36 -5.84 2.94 -16.90
C GLY A 36 -5.20 1.87 -16.02
N ALA A 37 -5.95 0.80 -15.73
CA ALA A 37 -5.85 0.02 -14.49
C ALA A 37 -4.42 -0.43 -14.16
N ASN A 38 -3.78 0.29 -13.23
CA ASN A 38 -2.63 -0.21 -12.51
C ASN A 38 -3.13 -1.35 -11.59
N VAL A 39 -3.18 -2.56 -12.13
CA VAL A 39 -3.66 -3.75 -11.40
C VAL A 39 -2.54 -4.23 -10.49
N LEU A 40 -2.74 -4.02 -9.20
CA LEU A 40 -1.87 -4.52 -8.16
C LEU A 40 -2.34 -5.91 -7.72
N TYR A 41 -1.51 -6.92 -7.96
CA TYR A 41 -1.75 -8.28 -7.51
C TYR A 41 -1.08 -8.53 -6.16
N THR A 42 -1.88 -8.70 -5.13
CA THR A 42 -1.38 -9.06 -3.80
C THR A 42 -1.08 -10.56 -3.75
N GLY A 43 0.06 -10.90 -3.17
CA GLY A 43 0.54 -12.26 -3.01
C GLY A 43 1.26 -12.48 -1.68
N GLN A 44 1.93 -13.63 -1.60
CA GLN A 44 2.73 -14.03 -0.45
C GLN A 44 4.19 -14.22 -0.83
N CYS A 45 5.06 -13.69 0.01
CA CYS A 45 6.50 -13.74 -0.09
C CYS A 45 7.05 -15.03 0.56
N PHE A 46 8.13 -15.58 -0.02
CA PHE A 46 8.83 -16.77 0.48
C PHE A 46 10.32 -16.49 0.57
N LYS A 47 10.88 -16.66 1.76
CA LYS A 47 12.26 -16.29 2.13
C LYS A 47 13.30 -17.14 1.44
N LYS A 48 13.09 -18.46 1.42
CA LYS A 48 14.08 -19.43 0.90
C LYS A 48 14.53 -19.11 -0.52
N ASP A 49 13.57 -18.76 -1.37
CA ASP A 49 13.81 -18.51 -2.80
C ASP A 49 13.74 -17.01 -3.15
N ASN A 50 13.46 -16.15 -2.16
CA ASN A 50 13.20 -14.72 -2.32
C ASN A 50 12.17 -14.40 -3.43
N ILE A 51 11.02 -15.09 -3.38
CA ILE A 51 9.96 -14.99 -4.39
C ILE A 51 8.63 -14.51 -3.80
N CYS A 52 7.86 -13.81 -4.62
CA CYS A 52 6.46 -13.47 -4.40
C CYS A 52 5.58 -14.38 -5.24
N LYS A 53 4.66 -15.12 -4.61
CA LYS A 53 3.62 -15.89 -5.28
C LYS A 53 2.30 -15.12 -5.22
N TYR A 54 1.73 -14.79 -6.37
CA TYR A 54 0.49 -14.06 -6.50
C TYR A 54 -0.46 -14.77 -7.46
N LYS A 55 -1.76 -14.51 -7.39
CA LYS A 55 -2.75 -15.10 -8.29
C LYS A 55 -3.27 -14.07 -9.27
N VAL A 56 -3.33 -14.45 -10.54
CA VAL A 56 -3.96 -13.68 -11.62
C VAL A 56 -5.00 -14.60 -12.25
N ASN A 57 -6.27 -14.21 -12.21
CA ASN A 57 -7.38 -14.99 -12.78
C ASN A 57 -7.37 -16.47 -12.32
N GLY A 58 -7.16 -16.69 -11.02
CA GLY A 58 -7.10 -18.03 -10.41
C GLY A 58 -5.80 -18.80 -10.63
N LYS A 59 -4.90 -18.36 -11.53
CA LYS A 59 -3.62 -19.01 -11.80
C LYS A 59 -2.51 -18.46 -10.91
N GLN A 60 -1.71 -19.35 -10.34
CA GLN A 60 -0.55 -18.96 -9.53
C GLN A 60 0.59 -18.50 -10.43
N ASN A 61 1.13 -17.32 -10.14
CA ASN A 61 2.28 -16.72 -10.78
C ASN A 61 3.38 -16.49 -9.74
N ILE A 62 4.62 -16.37 -10.22
CA ILE A 62 5.80 -16.19 -9.38
C ILE A 62 6.58 -14.98 -9.91
N ALA A 63 6.94 -14.06 -9.03
CA ALA A 63 7.87 -12.96 -9.31
C ALA A 63 9.05 -13.00 -8.32
N LYS A 64 10.25 -12.68 -8.78
CA LYS A 64 11.43 -12.56 -7.90
C LYS A 64 11.42 -11.22 -7.17
N CYS A 65 11.52 -11.26 -5.85
CA CYS A 65 11.69 -10.05 -5.05
C CYS A 65 13.08 -9.44 -5.31
N PRO A 66 13.24 -8.12 -5.16
CA PRO A 66 14.55 -7.49 -5.13
C PRO A 66 15.43 -8.09 -4.04
N SER A 67 16.75 -8.12 -4.26
CA SER A 67 17.72 -8.66 -3.28
C SER A 67 18.16 -7.66 -2.22
N ALA A 68 17.77 -6.38 -2.34
CA ALA A 68 18.11 -5.36 -1.36
C ALA A 68 17.52 -5.71 0.02
N ALA A 69 18.27 -5.45 1.09
CA ALA A 69 17.92 -5.90 2.45
C ALA A 69 16.52 -5.49 2.90
N ASN A 70 16.06 -4.29 2.50
CA ASN A 70 14.75 -3.72 2.83
C ASN A 70 13.66 -3.95 1.77
N LYS A 71 13.92 -4.81 0.78
CA LYS A 71 12.97 -5.14 -0.31
C LYS A 71 12.90 -6.63 -0.62
N ARG A 72 13.73 -7.42 0.05
CA ARG A 72 13.73 -8.88 -0.03
C ARG A 72 12.72 -9.46 0.95
N CYS A 73 12.37 -10.71 0.71
CA CYS A 73 11.63 -11.54 1.63
C CYS A 73 12.44 -11.87 2.88
N GLU A 74 12.08 -11.31 4.04
CA GLU A 74 12.74 -11.65 5.31
C GLU A 74 12.02 -12.76 6.09
N LYS A 75 10.72 -12.93 5.83
CA LYS A 75 9.85 -13.91 6.48
C LYS A 75 8.87 -14.52 5.48
N ASP A 76 8.68 -15.83 5.58
CA ASP A 76 7.70 -16.54 4.76
C ASP A 76 6.27 -16.08 5.07
N LYS A 77 5.43 -16.06 4.03
CA LYS A 77 4.03 -15.61 4.05
C LYS A 77 3.84 -14.11 4.34
N ASN A 78 4.90 -13.30 4.30
CA ASN A 78 4.76 -11.85 4.29
C ASN A 78 4.00 -11.38 3.04
N LYS A 79 3.42 -10.18 3.09
CA LYS A 79 2.72 -9.61 1.95
C LYS A 79 3.72 -9.22 0.87
N CYS A 80 3.34 -9.42 -0.39
CA CYS A 80 4.03 -8.84 -1.53
C CYS A 80 3.00 -8.37 -2.55
N THR A 81 3.39 -7.41 -3.38
CA THR A 81 2.53 -6.82 -4.40
C THR A 81 3.26 -6.82 -5.73
N PHE A 82 2.62 -7.36 -6.76
CA PHE A 82 3.07 -7.25 -8.14
C PHE A 82 2.26 -6.18 -8.85
N ASP A 83 2.93 -5.13 -9.30
CA ASP A 83 2.38 -4.09 -10.17
C ASP A 83 2.48 -4.56 -11.61
N SER A 84 1.34 -4.79 -12.26
CA SER A 84 1.31 -5.28 -13.63
C SER A 84 1.65 -4.24 -14.68
N TYR A 85 1.49 -2.97 -14.33
CA TYR A 85 1.78 -1.85 -15.22
C TYR A 85 3.30 -1.63 -15.30
N ASP A 86 3.95 -1.50 -14.15
CA ASP A 86 5.40 -1.33 -14.04
C ASP A 86 6.16 -2.65 -14.18
N ARG A 87 5.47 -3.79 -14.09
CA ARG A 87 6.04 -5.15 -13.96
C ARG A 87 7.04 -5.26 -12.81
N LYS A 88 6.76 -4.53 -11.72
CA LYS A 88 7.60 -4.48 -10.52
C LYS A 88 6.94 -5.26 -9.40
N VAL A 89 7.78 -5.89 -8.58
CA VAL A 89 7.33 -6.53 -7.35
C VAL A 89 7.90 -5.80 -6.15
N THR A 90 7.02 -5.51 -5.20
CA THR A 90 7.34 -4.96 -3.89
C THR A 90 7.08 -6.03 -2.87
N CYS A 91 8.13 -6.51 -2.21
CA CYS A 91 8.01 -7.52 -1.16
C CYS A 91 8.16 -6.83 0.20
N ASP A 92 7.16 -6.99 1.05
CA ASP A 92 7.16 -6.37 2.36
C ASP A 92 8.03 -7.18 3.33
N PHE A 93 8.92 -6.46 4.02
CA PHE A 93 9.76 -7.01 5.07
C PHE A 93 9.14 -6.78 6.46
N ARG A 94 8.16 -5.87 6.57
CA ARG A 94 7.45 -5.53 7.79
C ARG A 94 6.10 -6.27 7.82
N LYS A 95 5.68 -6.67 9.01
CA LYS A 95 4.40 -7.33 9.27
C LYS A 95 3.44 -6.34 9.89
#